data_AF-P46750-F1
#
_entry.id   AF-P46750-F1
#
_cell.length_a   1.000
_cell.length_b   1.000
_cell.length_c   1.000
_cell.angle_alpha   90.00
_cell.angle_beta   90.00
_cell.angle_gamma   90.00
#
_symmetry.space_group_name_H-M   'P 1'
#
loop_
_entity.id
_entity.type
_entity.pdbx_description
1 polymer ?
#
loop_
_entity_poly.entity_id
_entity_poly.type
_entity_poly.pdbx_seq_one_letter_code
_entity_poly.pdbx_strand_id
1 'polypeptide(L)' 'MARSLSKPPFCEVKLATNNSVTKIWSRRSAILPQFVGKTVSIHNGRIFIPCKISPEMIGHKFGEFAVTRKKPIHKKKK' A
#
# COMPACT_ATOMS: atom_id res chain seq x y z
N MET A 1 4.22 2.65 -11.73
CA MET A 1 5.61 2.76 -12.21
C MET A 1 6.46 1.68 -11.57
N ALA A 2 6.95 0.75 -12.39
CA ALA A 2 7.91 -0.27 -11.99
C ALA A 2 9.31 0.33 -11.88
N ARG A 3 10.16 -0.22 -11.01
CA ARG A 3 11.60 0.08 -11.02
C ARG A 3 12.29 -0.79 -12.08
N SER A 4 13.52 -0.43 -12.44
CA SER A 4 14.38 -1.30 -13.27
C SER A 4 14.50 -2.69 -12.62
N LEU A 5 14.40 -3.75 -13.42
CA LEU A 5 14.47 -5.14 -12.96
C LEU A 5 15.82 -5.51 -12.34
N SER A 6 16.90 -4.80 -12.69
CA SER A 6 18.21 -4.99 -12.06
C SER A 6 18.27 -4.50 -10.62
N LYS A 7 17.29 -3.68 -10.19
CA LYS A 7 17.22 -3.15 -8.82
C LYS A 7 16.15 -3.92 -8.03
N PRO A 8 16.41 -4.24 -6.75
CA PRO A 8 15.40 -4.91 -5.92
C PRO A 8 14.14 -4.04 -5.75
N PRO A 9 13.00 -4.67 -5.41
CA PRO A 9 11.78 -3.94 -5.09
C PRO A 9 12.06 -2.90 -4.00
N PHE A 10 11.53 -1.69 -4.18
CA PHE A 10 11.74 -0.64 -3.20
C PHE A 10 10.93 -0.92 -1.94
N CYS A 11 11.59 -0.94 -0.79
CA CYS A 11 10.96 -0.93 0.52
C CYS A 11 11.66 0.11 1.39
N GLU A 12 10.89 0.89 2.14
CA GLU A 12 11.44 1.81 3.13
C GLU A 12 12.11 1.01 4.26
N VAL A 13 13.31 1.42 4.67
CA VAL A 13 14.11 0.70 5.69
C VAL A 13 13.31 0.46 6.97
N LYS A 14 12.54 1.45 7.44
CA LYS A 14 11.70 1.33 8.64
C LYS A 14 10.65 0.22 8.55
N LEU A 15 10.07 0.01 7.36
CA LEU A 15 9.09 -1.05 7.10
C LEU A 15 9.75 -2.42 6.96
N ALA A 16 10.97 -2.45 6.41
CA ALA A 16 11.74 -3.68 6.27
C ALA A 16 12.21 -4.23 7.63
N THR A 17 12.70 -3.36 8.53
CA THR A 17 13.26 -3.76 9.82
C THR A 17 12.19 -4.06 10.88
N ASN A 18 11.12 -3.24 10.95
CA ASN A 18 10.16 -3.34 12.04
C ASN A 18 8.93 -4.15 11.63
N ASN A 19 8.88 -5.40 12.08
CA ASN A 19 7.77 -6.32 11.81
C ASN A 19 6.45 -5.96 12.49
N SER A 20 6.49 -5.08 13.50
CA SER A 20 5.33 -4.61 14.28
C SER A 20 4.60 -3.42 13.66
N VAL A 21 5.10 -2.85 12.55
CA VAL A 21 4.56 -1.61 12.00
C VAL A 21 3.16 -1.84 11.43
N THR A 22 2.17 -1.36 12.17
CA THR A 22 0.77 -1.34 11.72
C THR A 22 0.48 -0.17 10.79
N LYS A 23 1.18 0.97 10.92
CA LYS A 23 0.89 2.20 10.16
C LYS A 23 1.91 2.44 9.05
N ILE A 24 1.44 2.57 7.83
CA ILE A 24 2.25 2.76 6.62
C ILE A 24 2.03 4.17 6.08
N TRP A 25 3.10 4.97 6.13
CA TRP A 25 3.16 6.26 5.45
C TRP A 25 3.71 6.13 4.03
N SER A 26 4.72 5.27 3.82
CA SER A 26 5.32 5.06 2.51
C SER A 26 4.44 4.18 1.61
N ARG A 27 3.63 4.85 0.80
CA ARG A 27 2.78 4.23 -0.24
C ARG A 27 3.56 3.65 -1.42
N ARG A 28 4.83 4.04 -1.57
CA ARG A 28 5.72 3.60 -2.66
C ARG A 28 6.40 2.26 -2.39
N SER A 29 6.40 1.80 -1.13
CA SER A 29 7.02 0.54 -0.73
C SER A 29 6.25 -0.64 -1.32
N ALA A 30 6.98 -1.63 -1.80
CA ALA A 30 6.45 -2.90 -2.26
C ALA A 30 6.04 -3.78 -1.08
N ILE A 31 5.01 -4.59 -1.29
CA ILE A 31 4.58 -5.62 -0.36
C ILE A 31 5.53 -6.80 -0.47
N LEU A 32 6.37 -6.93 0.56
CA LEU A 32 7.27 -8.06 0.75
C LEU A 32 6.51 -9.27 1.34
N PRO A 33 6.99 -10.51 1.13
CA PRO A 33 6.38 -11.73 1.68
C PRO A 33 6.17 -11.70 3.21
N GLN A 34 7.04 -10.98 3.95
CA GLN A 34 6.95 -10.82 5.41
C GLN A 34 5.68 -10.11 5.92
N PHE A 35 4.91 -9.48 5.02
CA PHE A 35 3.68 -8.78 5.38
C PHE A 35 2.41 -9.63 5.22
N VAL A 36 2.51 -10.81 4.60
CA VAL A 36 1.35 -11.69 4.38
C VAL A 36 0.69 -12.05 5.71
N GLY A 37 -0.63 -11.93 5.78
CA GLY A 37 -1.41 -12.19 6.99
C GLY A 37 -1.49 -11.03 7.99
N LYS A 38 -0.66 -9.98 7.83
CA LYS A 38 -0.71 -8.78 8.68
C LYS A 38 -1.80 -7.82 8.19
N THR A 39 -2.43 -7.13 9.14
CA THR A 39 -3.31 -5.99 8.86
C THR A 39 -2.48 -4.72 8.94
N VAL A 40 -2.35 -4.02 7.81
CA VAL A 40 -1.62 -2.76 7.71
C VAL A 40 -2.59 -1.61 7.48
N SER A 41 -2.30 -0.47 8.04
CA SER A 41 -3.06 0.76 7.92
C SER A 41 -2.32 1.69 6.99
N ILE A 42 -2.83 1.89 5.78
CA ILE A 42 -2.17 2.63 4.70
C ILE A 42 -2.71 4.05 4.64
N HIS A 43 -1.83 5.04 4.71
CA HIS A 43 -2.21 6.45 4.61
C HIS A 43 -2.67 6.81 3.19
N ASN A 44 -3.86 7.42 3.04
CA ASN A 44 -4.36 7.87 1.73
C ASN A 44 -4.22 9.39 1.49
N GLY A 45 -3.66 10.13 2.44
CA GLY A 45 -3.56 11.60 2.41
C GLY A 45 -4.48 12.30 3.43
N ARG A 46 -5.45 11.60 4.02
CA ARG A 46 -6.36 12.14 5.04
C ARG A 46 -6.54 11.18 6.21
N ILE A 47 -6.75 9.91 5.90
CA ILE A 47 -7.00 8.85 6.88
C ILE A 47 -6.14 7.63 6.58
N PHE A 48 -6.04 6.75 7.57
CA PHE A 48 -5.44 5.43 7.41
C PHE A 48 -6.51 4.40 7.07
N ILE A 49 -6.32 3.68 5.96
CA ILE A 49 -7.23 2.62 5.51
C ILE A 49 -6.64 1.28 5.97
N PRO A 50 -7.32 0.51 6.81
CA PRO A 50 -6.87 -0.83 7.19
C PRO A 50 -7.07 -1.80 6.02
N CYS A 51 -6.00 -2.50 5.66
CA CYS A 51 -5.96 -3.51 4.62
C CYS A 51 -5.27 -4.76 5.16
N LYS A 52 -5.92 -5.92 5.06
CA LYS A 52 -5.31 -7.23 5.35
C LYS A 52 -4.61 -7.74 4.10
N ILE A 53 -3.34 -8.12 4.24
CA ILE A 53 -2.51 -8.50 3.09
C ILE A 53 -2.68 -9.99 2.80
N SER A 54 -3.10 -10.31 1.57
CA SER A 54 -3.13 -11.66 1.03
C SER A 54 -1.84 -11.99 0.25
N PRO A 55 -1.50 -13.28 0.04
CA PRO A 55 -0.33 -13.68 -0.76
C PRO A 55 -0.33 -13.12 -2.20
N GLU A 56 -1.52 -12.96 -2.78
CA GLU A 56 -1.70 -12.42 -4.14
C GLU A 56 -1.26 -10.96 -4.26
N MET A 57 -1.14 -10.24 -3.14
CA MET A 57 -0.71 -8.84 -3.12
C MET A 57 0.81 -8.67 -3.13
N ILE A 58 1.60 -9.75 -3.05
CA ILE A 58 3.06 -9.67 -3.04
C ILE A 58 3.55 -9.03 -4.36
N GLY A 59 4.49 -8.09 -4.25
CA GLY A 59 5.05 -7.36 -5.39
C GLY A 59 4.29 -6.09 -5.78
N HIS A 60 3.03 -5.95 -5.36
CA HIS A 60 2.27 -4.70 -5.49
C HIS A 60 2.76 -3.63 -4.50
N LYS A 61 2.37 -2.37 -4.72
CA LYS A 61 2.67 -1.26 -3.81
C LYS A 61 1.52 -1.01 -2.85
N PHE A 62 1.83 -0.63 -1.60
CA PHE A 62 0.79 -0.27 -0.61
C PHE A 62 -0.16 0.82 -1.14
N GLY A 63 0.33 1.76 -1.93
CA GLY A 63 -0.48 2.85 -2.48
C GLY A 63 -1.64 2.40 -3.39
N GLU A 64 -1.57 1.20 -3.97
CA GLU A 64 -2.59 0.65 -4.86
C GLU A 64 -3.87 0.27 -4.10
N PHE A 65 -3.73 -0.09 -2.82
CA PHE A 65 -4.84 -0.53 -1.97
C PHE A 65 -5.51 0.63 -1.20
N ALA A 66 -4.97 1.85 -1.29
CA ALA A 66 -5.48 3.03 -0.62
C ALA A 66 -5.83 4.14 -1.62
N VAL A 67 -7.13 4.24 -1.94
CA VAL A 67 -7.65 5.25 -2.88
C VAL A 67 -7.52 6.66 -2.29
N THR A 68 -6.96 7.58 -3.09
CA THR A 68 -6.65 8.97 -2.68
C THR A 68 -7.78 9.95 -2.92
N ARG A 69 -8.59 9.73 -3.96
CA ARG A 69 -9.65 10.63 -4.40
C ARG A 69 -10.98 9.90 -4.36
N LYS A 70 -12.04 10.59 -3.94
CA LYS A 70 -13.40 10.07 -4.09
C LYS A 70 -13.70 9.91 -5.59
N LYS A 71 -14.40 8.83 -5.95
CA LYS A 71 -14.83 8.61 -7.34
C LYS A 71 -15.74 9.78 -7.78
N PRO A 72 -15.54 10.38 -8.96
CA PRO A 72 -16.44 11.40 -9.46
C PRO A 72 -17.82 10.78 -9.73
N ILE A 73 -18.88 11.40 -9.20
CA ILE A 73 -20.26 11.01 -9.44
C ILE A 73 -20.90 12.13 -10.25
N HIS A 74 -21.22 11.85 -11.52
CA HIS A 74 -21.99 12.78 -12.34
C HIS A 74 -23.43 12.80 -11.83
N LYS A 75 -24.00 13.99 -11.62
CA LYS A 75 -25.41 14.13 -11.27
C LYS A 75 -26.26 13.58 -12.43
N LYS A 76 -27.18 12.66 -12.14
CA LYS A 76 -28.19 12.24 -13.14
C LYS A 76 -29.05 13.47 -13.46
N LYS A 77 -29.22 13.79 -14.74
CA LYS A 77 -30.21 14.77 -15.17
C LYS A 77 -31.59 14.21 -14.82
N LYS A 78 -32.38 15.00 -14.09
CA LYS A 78 -33.78 14.68 -13.81
C LYS A 78 -34.59 14.75 -15.10
#